data_AF-A0A409XK16-F1
#
_entry.id   AF-A0A409XK16-F1
#
_cell.length_a   1.000
_cell.length_b   1.000
_cell.length_c   1.000
_cell.angle_alpha   90.00
_cell.angle_beta   90.00
_cell.angle_gamma   90.00
#
_symmetry.space_group_name_H-M   'P 1'
#
loop_
_entity.id
_entity.type
_entity.pdbx_description
1 polymer ?
#
loop_
_entity_poly.entity_id
_entity_poly.type
_entity_poly.pdbx_seq_one_letter_code
_entity_poly.pdbx_strand_id
1 'polypeptide(L)'
;MTTSKITFPLELVEAFVEKLAPGGGVIQEKKIFQTLIACTLTSKYFSFASRKRLFSTLVIDRESKYLLQNNTLRSKTRTEEEITRRVNSFIDLLANKRSSDLALMIRSLHIIVDRERIILQQATNLHGLLRSLSHRAHNLNILRVYSLIFFSWTTIPQETADGLQALCRLLPVNRLSFNRVHDIPSTIASAQESPRLRYLDFKHSKFRIIEADMAAESNILPANVTSRNLDFLDSLPTHGSYQIRYTSDGRTHIIGMDIIIQLVHDSQRLNQLLCDERVRSSLKYCCWAIVEPFLTTKAIDFGNMVLLRLLVIELRIGLDYRTEITMAITNAMNTLINCLYNGTTKSALLEIKVTLNVGYVLYKGTNMLDPVDFGSLQRLRVDSLRQKHPLIQSIQFHMNIGLMTHNSAHPEVQSSVEEIVRKLITDAIAFPPINQSLLPKIHVCAKRQH
;
A
#
# COMPACT_ATOMS: atom_id res chain seq x y z
N MET A 1 -18.86 16.50 -46.21
CA MET A 1 -18.97 16.46 -44.74
C MET A 1 -17.73 17.11 -44.14
N THR A 2 -17.88 18.33 -43.64
CA THR A 2 -16.83 19.08 -42.94
C THR A 2 -16.73 18.57 -41.50
N THR A 3 -15.68 17.84 -41.17
CA THR A 3 -15.35 17.52 -39.77
C THR A 3 -14.91 18.81 -39.09
N SER A 4 -15.80 19.40 -38.29
CA SER A 4 -15.44 20.45 -37.35
C SER A 4 -14.27 19.95 -36.49
N LYS A 5 -13.12 20.64 -36.53
CA LYS A 5 -11.97 20.36 -35.66
C LYS A 5 -12.36 20.65 -34.21
N ILE A 6 -12.98 19.66 -33.55
CA ILE A 6 -13.15 19.69 -32.10
C ILE A 6 -11.75 19.71 -31.49
N THR A 7 -11.34 20.87 -30.97
CA THR A 7 -10.06 21.06 -30.30
C THR A 7 -10.34 21.10 -28.81
N PHE A 8 -9.90 20.09 -28.08
CA PHE A 8 -10.00 20.09 -26.63
C PHE A 8 -9.02 21.12 -26.05
N PRO A 9 -9.40 21.82 -24.96
CA PRO A 9 -8.47 22.63 -24.19
C PRO A 9 -7.28 21.81 -23.72
N LEU A 10 -6.08 22.41 -23.67
CA LEU A 10 -4.86 21.70 -23.31
C LEU A 10 -4.95 21.11 -21.91
N GLU A 11 -5.58 21.82 -20.98
CA GLU A 11 -5.80 21.41 -19.59
C GLU A 11 -6.62 20.12 -19.52
N LEU A 12 -7.61 20.00 -20.40
CA LEU A 12 -8.46 18.81 -20.47
C LEU A 12 -7.69 17.62 -21.07
N VAL A 13 -6.87 17.86 -22.10
CA VAL A 13 -5.98 16.83 -22.68
C VAL A 13 -4.94 16.37 -21.65
N GLU A 14 -4.33 17.30 -20.90
CA GLU A 14 -3.40 16.97 -19.81
C GLU A 14 -4.11 16.14 -18.73
N ALA A 15 -5.31 16.53 -18.31
CA ALA A 15 -6.09 15.77 -17.33
C ALA A 15 -6.43 14.35 -17.82
N PHE A 16 -6.82 14.20 -19.10
CA PHE A 16 -7.05 12.87 -19.68
C PHE A 16 -5.78 12.02 -19.68
N VAL A 17 -4.66 12.57 -20.13
CA VAL A 17 -3.37 11.85 -20.16
C VAL A 17 -2.90 11.48 -18.75
N GLU A 18 -3.10 12.34 -17.76
CA GLU A 18 -2.80 12.03 -16.36
C GLU A 18 -3.70 10.91 -15.82
N LYS A 19 -4.99 10.87 -16.19
CA LYS A 19 -5.93 9.82 -15.79
C LYS A 19 -5.73 8.48 -16.52
N LEU A 20 -5.18 8.48 -17.73
CA LEU A 20 -4.80 7.27 -18.47
C LEU A 20 -3.64 6.50 -17.80
N ALA A 21 -2.91 7.16 -16.92
CA ALA A 21 -1.69 6.66 -16.30
C ALA A 21 -1.67 6.89 -14.78
N PRO A 22 -2.64 6.39 -13.99
CA PRO A 22 -2.58 6.51 -12.54
C PRO A 22 -1.42 5.64 -12.05
N GLY A 23 -0.39 6.23 -11.43
CA GLY A 23 0.92 5.59 -11.16
C GLY A 23 0.94 4.49 -10.09
N GLY A 24 -0.01 3.55 -10.13
CA GLY A 24 -0.37 2.64 -9.04
C GLY A 24 0.20 1.21 -9.09
N GLY A 25 0.91 0.76 -10.12
CA GLY A 25 1.51 -0.58 -10.09
C GLY A 25 2.24 -1.06 -11.36
N VAL A 26 3.20 -1.98 -11.17
CA VAL A 26 4.16 -2.47 -12.18
C VAL A 26 3.48 -3.17 -13.38
N ILE A 27 2.40 -3.92 -13.16
CA ILE A 27 1.67 -4.62 -14.25
C ILE A 27 0.87 -3.62 -15.12
N GLN A 28 0.41 -2.52 -14.53
CA GLN A 28 -0.26 -1.45 -15.27
C GLN A 28 0.75 -0.56 -16.02
N GLU A 29 2.00 -0.44 -15.54
CA GLU A 29 3.04 0.39 -16.16
C GLU A 29 3.32 0.02 -17.63
N LYS A 30 3.30 -1.27 -18.03
CA LYS A 30 3.48 -1.65 -19.45
C LYS A 30 2.35 -1.15 -20.35
N LYS A 31 1.09 -1.40 -19.97
CA LYS A 31 -0.08 -0.94 -20.74
C LYS A 31 -0.17 0.57 -20.77
N ILE A 32 0.12 1.21 -19.64
CA ILE A 32 0.20 2.68 -19.51
C ILE A 32 1.27 3.24 -20.44
N PHE A 33 2.48 2.67 -20.43
CA PHE A 33 3.59 3.11 -21.28
C PHE A 33 3.25 2.99 -22.77
N GLN A 34 2.68 1.86 -23.19
CA GLN A 34 2.21 1.66 -24.57
C GLN A 34 1.11 2.66 -24.96
N THR A 35 0.14 2.89 -24.06
CA THR A 35 -0.95 3.86 -24.26
C THR A 35 -0.40 5.28 -24.41
N LEU A 36 0.56 5.66 -23.57
CA LEU A 36 1.22 6.96 -23.64
C LEU A 36 2.00 7.12 -24.95
N ILE A 37 2.72 6.08 -25.41
CA ILE A 37 3.39 6.11 -26.72
C ILE A 37 2.37 6.30 -27.85
N ALA A 38 1.26 5.56 -27.85
CA ALA A 38 0.21 5.73 -28.84
C ALA A 38 -0.36 7.17 -28.83
N CYS A 39 -0.59 7.75 -27.64
CA CYS A 39 -1.00 9.14 -27.49
C CYS A 39 0.02 10.13 -28.06
N THR A 40 1.33 9.81 -28.00
CA THR A 40 2.35 10.66 -28.64
C THR A 40 2.25 10.76 -30.16
N LEU A 41 1.61 9.79 -30.80
CA LEU A 41 1.44 9.73 -32.26
C LEU A 41 0.09 10.31 -32.73
N THR A 42 -0.83 10.61 -31.82
CA THR A 42 -2.21 10.96 -32.17
C THR A 42 -2.37 12.41 -32.63
N SER A 43 -1.77 13.37 -31.91
CA SER A 43 -1.80 14.79 -32.28
C SER A 43 -0.71 15.58 -31.54
N LYS A 44 -0.45 16.83 -31.94
CA LYS A 44 0.52 17.70 -31.27
C LYS A 44 0.19 17.94 -29.79
N TYR A 45 -1.09 18.16 -29.46
CA TYR A 45 -1.55 18.43 -28.09
C TYR A 45 -1.39 17.21 -27.18
N PHE A 46 -1.83 16.03 -27.65
CA PHE A 46 -1.62 14.77 -26.92
C PHE A 46 -0.13 14.43 -26.84
N SER A 47 0.65 14.69 -27.90
CA SER A 47 2.08 14.42 -27.88
C SER A 47 2.83 15.17 -26.81
N PHE A 48 2.51 16.43 -26.56
CA PHE A 48 3.19 17.18 -25.50
C PHE A 48 2.85 16.61 -24.12
N ALA A 49 1.55 16.47 -23.80
CA ALA A 49 1.09 15.95 -22.52
C ALA A 49 1.60 14.52 -22.26
N SER A 50 1.56 13.64 -23.26
CA SER A 50 2.01 12.26 -23.14
C SER A 50 3.52 12.14 -23.01
N ARG A 51 4.32 12.97 -23.70
CA ARG A 51 5.78 13.02 -23.50
C ARG A 51 6.13 13.51 -22.09
N LYS A 52 5.49 14.58 -21.62
CA LYS A 52 5.63 15.07 -20.25
C LYS A 52 5.33 13.98 -19.23
N ARG A 53 4.30 13.16 -19.48
CA ARG A 53 3.99 12.00 -18.63
C ARG A 53 5.01 10.87 -18.76
N LEU A 54 5.46 10.52 -19.96
CA LEU A 54 6.48 9.49 -20.19
C LEU A 54 7.79 9.80 -19.46
N PHE A 55 8.24 11.05 -19.50
CA PHE A 55 9.46 11.49 -18.82
C PHE A 55 9.26 11.84 -17.35
N SER A 56 8.04 11.76 -16.83
CA SER A 56 7.76 12.06 -15.43
C SER A 56 8.20 10.97 -14.45
N THR A 57 8.52 9.77 -14.94
CA THR A 57 9.05 8.68 -14.13
C THR A 57 10.40 8.25 -14.68
N LEU A 58 11.45 8.41 -13.86
CA LEU A 58 12.77 7.86 -14.13
C LEU A 58 12.89 6.49 -13.46
N VAL A 59 13.13 5.46 -14.26
CA VAL A 59 13.36 4.08 -13.77
C VAL A 59 14.80 3.70 -14.04
N ILE A 60 15.53 3.36 -12.98
CA ILE A 60 16.91 2.87 -13.03
C ILE A 60 16.86 1.36 -12.77
N ASP A 61 17.14 0.58 -13.81
CA ASP A 61 17.03 -0.88 -13.80
C ASP A 61 18.06 -1.51 -14.74
N ARG A 62 18.54 -2.68 -14.33
CA ARG A 62 19.47 -3.53 -15.07
C ARG A 62 18.70 -4.43 -16.03
N GLU A 63 17.49 -4.82 -15.66
CA GLU A 63 16.65 -5.66 -16.50
C GLU A 63 16.00 -4.82 -17.59
N SER A 64 16.07 -5.29 -18.84
CA SER A 64 15.37 -4.68 -19.96
C SER A 64 13.92 -5.17 -20.03
N LYS A 65 13.15 -5.04 -18.94
CA LYS A 65 11.75 -5.53 -18.89
C LYS A 65 10.76 -4.65 -19.67
N TYR A 66 11.08 -3.38 -19.88
CA TYR A 66 10.14 -2.39 -20.43
C TYR A 66 10.33 -2.10 -21.93
N LEU A 67 11.27 -2.75 -22.61
CA LEU A 67 11.44 -2.57 -24.06
C LEU A 67 10.43 -3.44 -24.83
N LEU A 68 9.73 -2.79 -25.75
CA LEU A 68 8.58 -3.18 -26.56
C LEU A 68 8.66 -4.47 -27.40
N GLN A 69 9.63 -5.35 -27.22
CA GLN A 69 9.78 -6.52 -28.09
C GLN A 69 9.10 -7.75 -27.50
N ASN A 70 7.91 -8.03 -28.04
CA ASN A 70 7.11 -9.23 -27.78
C ASN A 70 7.76 -10.56 -28.25
N ASN A 71 9.01 -10.59 -28.73
CA ASN A 71 9.52 -11.74 -29.49
C ASN A 71 10.80 -12.42 -28.97
N THR A 72 11.29 -12.12 -27.75
CA THR A 72 12.36 -12.94 -27.15
C THR A 72 12.11 -13.21 -25.68
N LEU A 73 11.93 -14.50 -25.36
CA LEU A 73 11.70 -15.11 -24.05
C LEU A 73 12.84 -14.93 -23.02
N ARG A 74 13.78 -14.02 -23.25
CA ARG A 74 14.84 -13.69 -22.28
C ARG A 74 14.87 -12.19 -22.09
N SER A 75 14.48 -11.72 -20.91
CA SER A 75 14.82 -10.37 -20.45
C SER A 75 16.34 -10.22 -20.55
N LYS A 76 16.83 -9.42 -21.52
CA LYS A 76 18.27 -9.14 -21.60
C LYS A 76 18.64 -8.30 -20.36
N THR A 77 19.46 -8.88 -19.51
CA THR A 77 20.11 -8.18 -18.39
C THR A 77 21.21 -7.31 -18.99
N ARG A 78 21.20 -6.01 -18.69
CA ARG A 78 22.27 -5.09 -19.12
C ARG A 78 23.56 -5.42 -18.39
N THR A 79 24.69 -5.25 -19.08
CA THR A 79 26.00 -5.33 -18.41
C THR A 79 26.21 -4.10 -17.53
N GLU A 80 27.18 -4.17 -16.62
CA GLU A 80 27.55 -3.04 -15.76
C GLU A 80 27.96 -1.82 -16.61
N GLU A 81 28.78 -2.03 -17.64
CA GLU A 81 29.27 -0.97 -18.52
C GLU A 81 28.13 -0.30 -19.30
N GLU A 82 27.14 -1.10 -19.74
CA GLU A 82 25.94 -0.56 -20.39
C GLU A 82 25.13 0.34 -19.45
N ILE A 83 24.98 -0.05 -18.17
CA ILE A 83 24.28 0.76 -17.17
C ILE A 83 25.07 2.02 -16.86
N THR A 84 26.36 1.90 -16.55
CA THR A 84 27.25 3.03 -16.27
C THR A 84 27.21 4.05 -17.40
N ARG A 85 27.35 3.60 -18.66
CA ARG A 85 27.28 4.49 -19.83
C ARG A 85 25.95 5.23 -19.90
N ARG A 86 24.83 4.55 -19.63
CA ARG A 86 23.49 5.16 -19.66
C ARG A 86 23.28 6.14 -18.51
N VAL A 87 23.72 5.80 -17.30
CA VAL A 87 23.66 6.69 -16.14
C VAL A 87 24.46 7.96 -16.41
N ASN A 88 25.71 7.83 -16.87
CA ASN A 88 26.56 8.97 -17.20
C ASN A 88 25.98 9.81 -18.34
N SER A 89 25.50 9.18 -19.42
CA SER A 89 24.84 9.90 -20.51
C SER A 89 23.61 10.68 -20.01
N PHE A 90 22.87 10.12 -19.06
CA PHE A 90 21.71 10.82 -18.48
C PHE A 90 22.14 11.95 -17.55
N ILE A 91 23.23 11.79 -16.78
CA ILE A 91 23.83 12.88 -16.00
C ILE A 91 24.22 14.03 -16.94
N ASP A 92 24.86 13.76 -18.07
CA ASP A 92 25.25 14.78 -19.05
C ASP A 92 24.02 15.52 -19.62
N LEU A 93 22.95 14.79 -19.92
CA LEU A 93 21.66 15.36 -20.33
C LEU A 93 21.02 16.21 -19.23
N LEU A 94 21.18 15.82 -17.96
CA LEU A 94 20.78 16.59 -16.80
C LEU A 94 21.76 17.71 -16.45
N ALA A 95 22.97 17.77 -17.01
CA ALA A 95 23.93 18.84 -16.76
C ALA A 95 23.70 20.04 -17.68
N ASN A 96 23.13 19.81 -18.86
CA ASN A 96 22.88 20.87 -19.84
C ASN A 96 21.74 21.82 -19.39
N LYS A 97 22.10 22.89 -18.68
CA LYS A 97 21.15 23.89 -18.14
C LYS A 97 20.48 24.74 -19.22
N ARG A 98 21.08 24.85 -20.42
CA ARG A 98 20.60 25.76 -21.48
C ARG A 98 19.58 25.12 -22.43
N SER A 99 19.39 23.79 -22.39
CA SER A 99 18.58 23.09 -23.40
C SER A 99 17.60 22.04 -22.87
N SER A 100 17.65 21.71 -21.57
CA SER A 100 16.95 20.53 -21.05
C SER A 100 16.14 20.84 -19.79
N ASP A 101 14.82 20.95 -19.99
CA ASP A 101 13.80 20.96 -18.92
C ASP A 101 13.52 19.55 -18.38
N LEU A 102 14.24 18.54 -18.87
CA LEU A 102 14.04 17.13 -18.53
C LEU A 102 14.04 16.89 -17.02
N ALA A 103 14.96 17.53 -16.29
CA ALA A 103 15.03 17.42 -14.83
C ALA A 103 13.73 17.86 -14.14
N LEU A 104 13.11 18.94 -14.63
CA LEU A 104 11.86 19.48 -14.10
C LEU A 104 10.66 18.59 -14.45
N MET A 105 10.75 17.77 -15.50
CA MET A 105 9.67 16.84 -15.84
C MET A 105 9.61 15.66 -14.87
N ILE A 106 10.74 15.27 -14.26
CA ILE A 106 10.84 14.11 -13.38
C ILE A 106 10.05 14.37 -12.09
N ARG A 107 9.00 13.58 -11.89
CA ARG A 107 8.14 13.56 -10.69
C ARG A 107 8.37 12.33 -9.82
N SER A 108 8.78 11.21 -10.43
CA SER A 108 9.00 9.94 -9.73
C SER A 108 10.36 9.35 -10.08
N LEU A 109 11.09 8.89 -9.07
CA LEU A 109 12.35 8.14 -9.24
C LEU A 109 12.15 6.72 -8.69
N HIS A 110 12.37 5.73 -9.54
CA HIS A 110 12.30 4.31 -9.19
C HIS A 110 13.67 3.68 -9.37
N ILE A 111 14.26 3.18 -8.29
CA ILE A 111 15.53 2.46 -8.30
C ILE A 111 15.22 0.98 -8.08
N ILE A 112 15.50 0.15 -9.07
CA ILE A 112 15.31 -1.30 -9.03
C ILE A 112 16.68 -1.93 -8.79
N VAL A 113 16.94 -2.40 -7.57
CA VAL A 113 18.16 -3.10 -7.21
C VAL A 113 18.10 -4.53 -7.75
N ASP A 114 19.09 -4.89 -8.57
CA ASP A 114 19.25 -6.21 -9.14
C ASP A 114 19.80 -7.21 -8.12
N ARG A 115 19.73 -8.51 -8.44
CA ARG A 115 20.15 -9.59 -7.51
C ARG A 115 21.63 -9.50 -7.12
N GLU A 116 22.47 -9.08 -8.05
CA GLU A 116 23.92 -8.90 -7.85
C GLU A 116 24.25 -7.52 -7.27
N ARG A 117 23.23 -6.67 -7.07
CA ARG A 117 23.35 -5.30 -6.54
C ARG A 117 24.30 -4.42 -7.36
N ILE A 118 24.48 -4.71 -8.64
CA ILE A 118 25.35 -3.93 -9.54
C ILE A 118 24.91 -2.46 -9.57
N ILE A 119 23.61 -2.18 -9.58
CA ILE A 119 23.09 -0.79 -9.56
C ILE A 119 23.54 0.03 -8.35
N LEU A 120 23.88 -0.64 -7.24
CA LEU A 120 24.36 0.04 -6.04
C LEU A 120 25.88 0.21 -6.05
N GLN A 121 26.61 -0.52 -6.90
CA GLN A 121 28.07 -0.45 -6.97
C GLN A 121 28.53 0.93 -7.45
N GLN A 122 29.65 1.40 -6.91
CA GLN A 122 30.18 2.74 -7.18
C GLN A 122 30.42 2.99 -8.68
N ALA A 123 30.84 1.95 -9.41
CA ALA A 123 31.10 2.00 -10.84
C ALA A 123 29.88 2.37 -11.70
N THR A 124 28.65 2.15 -11.22
CA THR A 124 27.43 2.58 -11.93
C THR A 124 27.15 4.07 -11.83
N ASN A 125 27.87 4.79 -10.97
CA ASN A 125 27.73 6.22 -10.73
C ASN A 125 26.32 6.67 -10.33
N LEU A 126 25.57 5.81 -9.62
CA LEU A 126 24.23 6.15 -9.13
C LEU A 126 24.27 7.39 -8.22
N HIS A 127 25.27 7.51 -7.35
CA HIS A 127 25.45 8.67 -6.48
C HIS A 127 25.56 10.00 -7.26
N GLY A 128 26.28 10.02 -8.39
CA GLY A 128 26.39 11.20 -9.26
C GLY A 128 25.06 11.60 -9.89
N LEU A 129 24.23 10.60 -10.24
CA LEU A 129 22.88 10.84 -10.73
C LEU A 129 21.97 11.40 -9.63
N LEU A 130 21.99 10.82 -8.43
CA LEU A 130 21.21 11.31 -7.29
C LEU A 130 21.58 12.76 -6.94
N ARG A 131 22.87 13.09 -6.97
CA ARG A 131 23.37 14.46 -6.79
C ARG A 131 22.85 15.41 -7.89
N SER A 132 22.86 14.98 -9.14
CA SER A 132 22.33 15.80 -10.25
C SER A 132 20.83 16.06 -10.11
N LEU A 133 20.08 15.04 -9.69
CA LEU A 133 18.64 15.15 -9.44
C LEU A 133 18.32 16.03 -8.24
N SER A 134 19.05 15.92 -7.13
CA SER A 134 18.82 16.73 -5.94
C SER A 134 18.94 18.24 -6.19
N HIS A 135 19.76 18.64 -7.17
CA HIS A 135 19.93 20.04 -7.55
C HIS A 135 18.93 20.56 -8.58
N ARG A 136 18.30 19.69 -9.38
CA ARG A 136 17.52 20.13 -10.56
C ARG A 136 16.10 19.57 -10.65
N ALA A 137 15.81 18.43 -10.04
CA ALA A 137 14.52 17.75 -10.14
C ALA A 137 13.51 18.27 -9.11
N HIS A 138 13.24 19.58 -9.13
CA HIS A 138 12.39 20.25 -8.14
C HIS A 138 10.93 19.78 -8.10
N ASN A 139 10.48 19.00 -9.10
CA ASN A 139 9.14 18.42 -9.15
C ASN A 139 9.12 16.95 -8.68
N LEU A 140 10.26 16.38 -8.28
CA LEU A 140 10.34 15.02 -7.75
C LEU A 140 9.56 14.93 -6.43
N ASN A 141 8.51 14.12 -6.42
CA ASN A 141 7.65 13.92 -5.27
C ASN A 141 7.56 12.46 -4.80
N ILE A 142 7.96 11.50 -5.62
CA ILE A 142 7.93 10.08 -5.28
C ILE A 142 9.34 9.49 -5.42
N LEU A 143 9.80 8.81 -4.37
CA LEU A 143 11.02 8.00 -4.40
C LEU A 143 10.66 6.55 -4.06
N ARG A 144 11.05 5.62 -4.94
CA ARG A 144 10.85 4.19 -4.76
C ARG A 144 12.17 3.45 -4.84
N VAL A 145 12.47 2.64 -3.83
CA VAL A 145 13.61 1.71 -3.82
C VAL A 145 13.05 0.29 -3.76
N TYR A 146 13.25 -0.45 -4.83
CA TYR A 146 12.66 -1.76 -5.05
C TYR A 146 13.76 -2.79 -5.26
N SER A 147 13.61 -3.99 -4.72
CA SER A 147 14.47 -5.12 -5.08
C SER A 147 13.66 -6.39 -5.33
N LEU A 148 14.21 -7.26 -6.17
CA LEU A 148 13.72 -8.63 -6.33
C LEU A 148 14.20 -9.55 -5.20
N ILE A 149 15.20 -9.16 -4.42
CA ILE A 149 15.72 -9.92 -3.28
C ILE A 149 15.82 -9.04 -2.04
N PHE A 150 15.90 -9.66 -0.87
CA PHE A 150 16.13 -8.92 0.37
C PHE A 150 17.54 -8.30 0.41
N PHE A 151 17.63 -7.04 0.81
CA PHE A 151 18.89 -6.39 1.12
C PHE A 151 18.72 -5.38 2.26
N SER A 152 19.83 -5.05 2.93
CA SER A 152 19.86 -4.09 4.02
C SER A 152 20.32 -2.73 3.51
N TRP A 153 19.75 -1.64 4.05
CA TRP A 153 20.17 -0.28 3.75
C TRP A 153 21.65 -0.05 4.05
N THR A 154 22.17 -0.72 5.08
CA THR A 154 23.57 -0.60 5.50
C THR A 154 24.57 -1.12 4.47
N THR A 155 24.11 -1.88 3.47
CA THR A 155 24.95 -2.37 2.37
C THR A 155 24.96 -1.43 1.17
N ILE A 156 24.17 -0.35 1.18
CA ILE A 156 24.23 0.70 0.17
C ILE A 156 25.52 1.51 0.41
N PRO A 157 26.36 1.76 -0.61
CA PRO A 157 27.53 2.61 -0.45
C PRO A 157 27.15 4.00 0.07
N GLN A 158 27.96 4.53 0.98
CA GLN A 158 27.65 5.74 1.74
C GLN A 158 27.24 6.91 0.84
N GLU A 159 27.99 7.18 -0.24
CA GLU A 159 27.67 8.28 -1.16
C GLU A 159 26.29 8.15 -1.82
N THR A 160 25.86 6.92 -2.11
CA THR A 160 24.54 6.63 -2.66
C THR A 160 23.47 6.80 -1.58
N ALA A 161 23.71 6.32 -0.36
CA ALA A 161 22.79 6.48 0.77
C ALA A 161 22.59 7.96 1.12
N ASP A 162 23.68 8.75 1.16
CA ASP A 162 23.65 10.20 1.36
C ASP A 162 22.90 10.90 0.23
N GLY A 163 23.11 10.46 -1.02
CA GLY A 163 22.36 10.94 -2.18
C GLY A 163 20.86 10.71 -2.04
N LEU A 164 20.44 9.53 -1.57
CA LEU A 164 19.02 9.22 -1.32
C LEU A 164 18.42 10.11 -0.23
N GLN A 165 19.14 10.30 0.88
CA GLN A 165 18.72 11.21 1.96
C GLN A 165 18.63 12.66 1.47
N ALA A 166 19.62 13.11 0.69
CA ALA A 166 19.64 14.46 0.14
C ALA A 166 18.45 14.75 -0.78
N LEU A 167 17.97 13.76 -1.56
CA LEU A 167 16.74 13.92 -2.34
C LEU A 167 15.55 14.22 -1.43
N CYS A 168 15.38 13.47 -0.35
CA CYS A 168 14.27 13.66 0.58
C CYS A 168 14.34 15.03 1.28
N ARG A 169 15.54 15.49 1.62
CA ARG A 169 15.78 16.76 2.31
C ARG A 169 15.59 17.98 1.41
N LEU A 170 16.05 17.91 0.16
CA LEU A 170 16.10 19.06 -0.74
C LEU A 170 14.89 19.17 -1.66
N LEU A 171 14.19 18.07 -1.94
CA LEU A 171 13.11 18.02 -2.93
C LEU A 171 11.73 17.81 -2.28
N PRO A 172 10.62 18.08 -2.99
CA PRO A 172 9.27 17.85 -2.48
C PRO A 172 8.83 16.39 -2.41
N VAL A 173 9.71 15.50 -1.95
CA VAL A 173 9.38 14.08 -1.78
C VAL A 173 8.26 13.94 -0.75
N ASN A 174 7.08 13.59 -1.24
CA ASN A 174 5.88 13.41 -0.44
C ASN A 174 5.58 11.92 -0.16
N ARG A 175 6.24 11.01 -0.90
CA ARG A 175 6.03 9.57 -0.81
C ARG A 175 7.33 8.81 -0.94
N LEU A 176 7.60 7.95 0.04
CA LEU A 176 8.67 6.96 0.00
C LEU A 176 8.07 5.56 -0.09
N SER A 177 8.63 4.72 -0.95
CA SER A 177 8.23 3.32 -1.07
C SER A 177 9.44 2.41 -1.08
N PHE A 178 9.42 1.39 -0.23
CA PHE A 178 10.49 0.42 -0.09
C PHE A 178 9.95 -1.00 -0.28
N ASN A 179 10.57 -1.76 -1.18
CA ASN A 179 10.27 -3.18 -1.34
C ASN A 179 11.51 -4.04 -1.11
N ARG A 180 11.42 -4.97 -0.14
CA ARG A 180 12.49 -5.89 0.27
C ARG A 180 13.75 -5.19 0.78
N VAL A 181 13.57 -4.05 1.46
CA VAL A 181 14.66 -3.25 2.05
C VAL A 181 14.55 -3.29 3.57
N HIS A 182 15.61 -3.70 4.25
CA HIS A 182 15.68 -3.75 5.71
C HIS A 182 16.66 -2.71 6.26
N ASP A 183 16.60 -2.49 7.58
CA ASP A 183 17.47 -1.58 8.32
C ASP A 183 17.50 -0.15 7.75
N ILE A 184 16.38 0.29 7.19
CA ILE A 184 16.22 1.66 6.68
C ILE A 184 16.40 2.61 7.88
N PRO A 185 17.22 3.68 7.76
CA PRO A 185 17.36 4.64 8.85
C PRO A 185 16.06 5.40 9.04
N SER A 186 15.50 5.40 10.25
CA SER A 186 14.25 6.11 10.58
C SER A 186 14.37 7.62 10.35
N THR A 187 15.58 8.17 10.39
CA THR A 187 15.88 9.58 10.08
C THR A 187 15.42 10.00 8.69
N ILE A 188 15.38 9.09 7.70
CA ILE A 188 14.89 9.40 6.34
C ILE A 188 13.41 9.80 6.33
N ALA A 189 12.65 9.49 7.39
CA ALA A 189 11.25 9.87 7.52
C ALA A 189 11.03 10.98 8.57
N SER A 190 12.10 11.58 9.10
CA SER A 190 12.02 12.67 10.07
C SER A 190 11.54 13.97 9.42
N ALA A 191 10.96 14.87 10.23
CA ALA A 191 10.53 16.18 9.75
C ALA A 191 11.70 17.04 9.22
N GLN A 192 12.91 16.82 9.74
CA GLN A 192 14.11 17.57 9.34
C GLN A 192 14.64 17.10 7.99
N GLU A 193 14.78 15.78 7.81
CA GLU A 193 15.30 15.20 6.57
C GLU A 193 14.25 15.07 5.48
N SER A 194 12.95 15.12 5.83
CA SER A 194 11.85 14.87 4.91
C SER A 194 10.60 15.72 5.23
N PRO A 195 10.68 17.06 5.28
CA PRO A 195 9.59 17.92 5.78
C PRO A 195 8.27 17.78 5.01
N ARG A 196 8.36 17.40 3.72
CA ARG A 196 7.22 17.27 2.80
C ARG A 196 6.66 15.85 2.72
N LEU A 197 7.27 14.88 3.41
CA LEU A 197 6.83 13.49 3.40
C LEU A 197 5.46 13.32 4.06
N ARG A 198 4.57 12.61 3.38
CA ARG A 198 3.20 12.34 3.84
C ARG A 198 2.82 10.87 3.72
N TYR A 199 3.56 10.08 2.93
CA TYR A 199 3.25 8.68 2.69
C TYR A 199 4.50 7.80 2.77
N LEU A 200 4.39 6.68 3.48
CA LEU A 200 5.40 5.62 3.57
C LEU A 200 4.76 4.32 3.11
N ASP A 201 5.34 3.63 2.13
CA ASP A 201 4.87 2.31 1.72
C ASP A 201 5.96 1.25 1.93
N PHE A 202 5.59 0.16 2.56
CA PHE A 202 6.43 -1.01 2.79
C PHE A 202 5.86 -2.25 2.14
N LYS A 203 6.75 -3.01 1.49
CA LYS A 203 6.51 -4.36 1.01
C LYS A 203 7.69 -5.24 1.40
N HIS A 204 7.50 -6.09 2.41
CA HIS A 204 8.58 -6.81 3.09
C HIS A 204 9.76 -5.90 3.48
N SER A 205 9.49 -4.69 3.99
CA SER A 205 10.52 -3.70 4.35
C SER A 205 10.38 -3.27 5.80
N LYS A 206 11.47 -2.80 6.42
CA LYS A 206 11.45 -2.30 7.81
C LYS A 206 12.53 -1.26 8.07
N PHE A 207 12.25 -0.35 9.00
CA PHE A 207 13.27 0.52 9.59
C PHE A 207 14.21 -0.27 10.51
N ARG A 208 15.40 0.29 10.74
CA ARG A 208 16.40 -0.21 11.68
C ARG A 208 15.91 0.04 13.10
N ILE A 209 15.86 -1.01 13.91
CA ILE A 209 15.57 -0.89 15.34
C ILE A 209 16.76 -0.20 16.02
N ILE A 210 16.52 0.96 16.63
CA ILE A 210 17.52 1.62 17.48
C ILE A 210 17.29 1.13 18.92
N GLU A 211 18.13 0.19 19.38
CA GLU A 211 18.09 -0.24 20.78
C GLU A 211 18.58 0.91 21.68
N ALA A 212 17.68 1.45 22.50
CA ALA A 212 17.94 2.60 23.38
C ALA A 212 19.03 2.32 24.43
N ASP A 213 19.33 1.05 24.72
CA ASP A 213 20.25 0.64 25.80
C ASP A 213 21.74 0.65 25.42
N MET A 214 22.08 0.89 24.15
CA MET A 214 23.47 0.91 23.67
C MET A 214 23.97 2.31 23.26
N ALA A 215 23.11 3.33 23.31
CA ALA A 215 23.43 4.69 22.87
C ALA A 215 24.12 5.55 23.95
N ALA A 216 24.65 4.94 25.01
CA ALA A 216 25.35 5.66 26.08
C ALA A 216 26.82 6.01 25.75
N GLU A 217 27.43 5.51 24.65
CA GLU A 217 28.89 5.68 24.46
C GLU A 217 29.38 6.07 23.04
N SER A 218 28.50 6.45 22.09
CA SER A 218 29.00 7.02 20.81
C SER A 218 28.75 8.51 20.72
N ASN A 219 29.78 9.27 21.14
CA ASN A 219 29.92 10.67 20.80
C ASN A 219 29.97 10.83 19.27
N ILE A 220 29.33 11.90 18.77
CA ILE A 220 29.20 12.33 17.36
C ILE A 220 27.92 11.83 16.67
N LEU A 221 26.76 12.23 17.19
CA LEU A 221 25.57 12.51 16.37
C LEU A 221 25.21 13.99 16.59
N PRO A 222 24.81 14.75 15.54
CA PRO A 222 24.43 16.13 15.73
C PRO A 222 23.25 16.20 16.70
N ALA A 223 23.47 16.88 17.82
CA ALA A 223 22.46 17.22 18.81
C ALA A 223 21.36 18.03 18.12
N ASN A 224 20.22 17.39 17.79
CA ASN A 224 18.89 18.02 17.73
C ASN A 224 17.74 17.08 17.29
N VAL A 225 17.93 15.77 17.21
CA VAL A 225 16.78 14.84 17.08
C VAL A 225 16.87 13.83 18.22
N THR A 226 16.09 14.04 19.28
CA THR A 226 15.87 12.99 20.28
C THR A 226 15.34 11.75 19.56
N SER A 227 16.14 10.68 19.55
CA SER A 227 15.81 9.34 19.02
C SER A 227 14.36 8.94 19.35
N ARG A 228 13.93 9.25 20.57
CA ARG A 228 12.55 9.07 21.08
C ARG A 228 11.42 9.49 20.14
N ASN A 229 11.61 10.49 19.26
CA ASN A 229 10.57 10.99 18.38
C ASN A 229 10.26 10.07 17.18
N LEU A 230 11.15 9.14 16.84
CA LEU A 230 11.02 8.22 15.70
C LEU A 230 10.90 6.74 16.11
N ASP A 231 11.06 6.41 17.40
CA ASP A 231 11.08 5.04 17.93
C ASP A 231 9.90 4.16 17.46
N PHE A 232 8.71 4.73 17.23
CA PHE A 232 7.55 3.94 16.79
C PHE A 232 7.61 3.53 15.31
N LEU A 233 8.43 4.20 14.48
CA LEU A 233 8.60 3.83 13.07
C LEU A 233 9.21 2.43 12.95
N ASP A 234 10.06 2.04 13.91
CA ASP A 234 10.69 0.72 13.95
C ASP A 234 9.65 -0.41 14.18
N SER A 235 8.54 -0.07 14.84
CA SER A 235 7.38 -0.93 15.09
C SER A 235 6.40 -1.01 13.93
N LEU A 236 6.64 -0.35 12.79
CA LEU A 236 5.75 -0.49 11.63
C LEU A 236 5.74 -1.94 11.11
N PRO A 237 4.57 -2.51 10.82
CA PRO A 237 4.46 -3.77 10.08
C PRO A 237 5.18 -3.74 8.74
N THR A 238 5.68 -4.91 8.32
CA THR A 238 6.56 -5.02 7.14
C THR A 238 5.84 -4.88 5.80
N HIS A 239 4.51 -4.89 5.84
CA HIS A 239 3.62 -4.69 4.70
C HIS A 239 2.55 -3.68 5.06
N GLY A 240 2.65 -2.49 4.48
CA GLY A 240 1.61 -1.49 4.69
C GLY A 240 1.92 -0.16 4.03
N SER A 241 0.90 0.68 3.97
CA SER A 241 0.97 2.06 3.53
C SER A 241 0.53 2.94 4.70
N TYR A 242 1.34 3.94 5.05
CA TYR A 242 1.13 4.79 6.22
C TYR A 242 1.06 6.24 5.77
N GLN A 243 -0.01 6.93 6.15
CA GLN A 243 -0.09 8.37 6.00
C GLN A 243 0.38 9.05 7.27
N ILE A 244 1.35 9.95 7.10
CA ILE A 244 1.99 10.66 8.20
C ILE A 244 1.76 12.17 8.12
N ARG A 245 1.82 12.81 9.27
CA ARG A 245 1.86 14.27 9.42
C ARG A 245 2.89 14.62 10.47
N TYR A 246 3.59 15.72 10.26
CA TYR A 246 4.45 16.30 11.29
C TYR A 246 3.67 17.31 12.13
N THR A 247 3.87 17.25 13.43
CA THR A 247 3.44 18.30 14.37
C THR A 247 4.36 19.52 14.27
N SER A 248 3.96 20.63 14.88
CA SER A 248 4.75 21.87 14.90
C SER A 248 6.12 21.70 15.58
N ASP A 249 6.24 20.76 16.52
CA ASP A 249 7.48 20.38 17.19
C ASP A 249 8.26 19.27 16.45
N GLY A 250 7.87 18.94 15.21
CA GLY A 250 8.61 18.03 14.33
C GLY A 250 8.40 16.54 14.62
N ARG A 251 7.48 16.16 15.52
CA ARG A 251 7.15 14.76 15.77
C ARG A 251 6.31 14.19 14.63
N THR A 252 6.52 12.91 14.35
CA THR A 252 5.76 12.17 13.34
C THR A 252 4.50 11.59 13.95
N HIS A 253 3.34 11.84 13.36
CA HIS A 253 2.05 11.23 13.69
C HIS A 253 1.55 10.37 12.53
N ILE A 254 1.05 9.17 12.81
CA ILE A 254 0.35 8.34 11.82
C ILE A 254 -1.12 8.69 11.86
N ILE A 255 -1.61 9.33 10.80
CA ILE A 255 -3.02 9.72 10.70
C ILE A 255 -3.86 8.65 10.01
N GLY A 256 -3.23 7.73 9.31
CA GLY A 256 -3.89 6.49 8.93
C GLY A 256 -2.98 5.47 8.30
N MET A 257 -3.48 4.26 8.20
CA MET A 257 -2.70 3.10 7.81
C MET A 257 -3.54 2.08 7.05
N ASP A 258 -2.89 1.40 6.13
CA ASP A 258 -3.41 0.25 5.38
C ASP A 258 -2.37 -0.86 5.44
N ILE A 259 -2.64 -1.91 6.22
CA ILE A 259 -1.64 -2.89 6.65
C ILE A 259 -2.04 -4.28 6.20
N ILE A 260 -1.07 -5.09 5.73
CA ILE A 260 -1.32 -6.50 5.43
C ILE A 260 -0.55 -7.35 6.43
N ILE A 261 -1.26 -8.05 7.32
CA ILE A 261 -0.67 -8.99 8.26
C ILE A 261 -0.45 -10.31 7.54
N GLN A 262 0.81 -10.58 7.18
CA GLN A 262 1.22 -11.84 6.54
C GLN A 262 1.99 -12.77 7.49
N LEU A 263 2.48 -12.26 8.62
CA LEU A 263 3.34 -12.98 9.56
C LEU A 263 2.91 -12.68 11.01
N VAL A 264 3.19 -13.60 11.94
CA VAL A 264 2.97 -13.40 13.40
C VAL A 264 3.64 -12.12 13.90
N HIS A 265 4.85 -11.82 13.41
CA HIS A 265 5.59 -10.63 13.83
C HIS A 265 4.93 -9.33 13.34
N ASP A 266 4.19 -9.35 12.22
CA ASP A 266 3.46 -8.17 11.76
C ASP A 266 2.29 -7.84 12.70
N SER A 267 1.61 -8.86 13.26
CA SER A 267 0.53 -8.62 14.24
C SER A 267 1.07 -8.14 15.59
N GLN A 268 2.23 -8.64 16.04
CA GLN A 268 2.92 -8.12 17.23
C GLN A 268 3.33 -6.65 17.06
N ARG A 269 3.94 -6.31 15.92
CA ARG A 269 4.32 -4.95 15.54
C ARG A 269 3.12 -4.02 15.52
N LEU A 270 2.02 -4.47 14.91
CA LEU A 270 0.77 -3.72 14.89
C LEU A 270 0.22 -3.49 16.30
N ASN A 271 0.19 -4.50 17.16
CA ASN A 271 -0.23 -4.33 18.55
C ASN A 271 0.64 -3.29 19.27
N GLN A 272 1.97 -3.35 19.13
CA GLN A 272 2.89 -2.37 19.72
C GLN A 272 2.61 -0.95 19.19
N LEU A 273 2.46 -0.81 17.88
CA LEU A 273 2.17 0.45 17.22
C LEU A 273 0.85 1.07 17.72
N LEU A 274 -0.18 0.25 17.92
CA LEU A 274 -1.49 0.69 18.39
C LEU A 274 -1.56 0.93 19.90
N CYS A 275 -0.57 0.46 20.67
CA CYS A 275 -0.43 0.83 22.07
C CYS A 275 0.25 2.22 22.23
N ASP A 276 1.06 2.65 21.26
CA ASP A 276 1.73 3.95 21.29
C ASP A 276 0.71 5.10 21.32
N GLU A 277 0.83 5.97 22.33
CA GLU A 277 -0.10 7.09 22.55
C GLU A 277 -0.12 8.08 21.39
N ARG A 278 1.01 8.28 20.70
CA ARG A 278 1.10 9.19 19.55
C ARG A 278 0.28 8.67 18.38
N VAL A 279 0.25 7.36 18.19
CA VAL A 279 -0.60 6.72 17.17
C VAL A 279 -2.05 6.75 17.62
N ARG A 280 -2.37 6.31 18.85
CA ARG A 280 -3.75 6.29 19.37
C ARG A 280 -4.44 7.65 19.32
N SER A 281 -3.71 8.71 19.65
CA SER A 281 -4.24 10.09 19.68
C SER A 281 -4.39 10.73 18.30
N SER A 282 -3.73 10.22 17.26
CA SER A 282 -3.69 10.87 15.93
C SER A 282 -4.33 10.08 14.80
N LEU A 283 -4.50 8.77 14.96
CA LEU A 283 -5.03 7.87 13.96
C LEU A 283 -6.51 8.16 13.64
N LYS A 284 -6.81 8.42 12.36
CA LYS A 284 -8.16 8.73 11.87
C LYS A 284 -8.79 7.61 11.07
N TYR A 285 -7.98 6.83 10.36
CA TYR A 285 -8.44 5.69 9.61
C TYR A 285 -7.48 4.51 9.73
N CYS A 286 -8.04 3.31 9.85
CA CYS A 286 -7.29 2.06 9.97
C CYS A 286 -7.88 1.06 8.98
N CYS A 287 -7.05 0.58 8.06
CA CYS A 287 -7.32 -0.58 7.24
C CYS A 287 -6.31 -1.67 7.59
N TRP A 288 -6.78 -2.88 7.86
CA TRP A 288 -5.91 -4.03 7.89
C TRP A 288 -6.49 -5.20 7.10
N ALA A 289 -5.60 -6.01 6.54
CA ALA A 289 -5.92 -7.26 5.88
C ALA A 289 -5.15 -8.38 6.57
N ILE A 290 -5.86 -9.41 7.05
CA ILE A 290 -5.27 -10.53 7.78
C ILE A 290 -5.34 -11.76 6.89
N VAL A 291 -4.19 -12.39 6.65
CA VAL A 291 -4.11 -13.72 6.04
C VAL A 291 -4.07 -14.75 7.15
N GLU A 292 -4.99 -15.73 7.13
CA GLU A 292 -5.12 -16.76 8.16
C GLU A 292 -3.80 -17.45 8.60
N PRO A 293 -3.70 -17.91 9.87
CA PRO A 293 -4.51 -17.62 11.05
C PRO A 293 -3.68 -16.85 12.09
N PHE A 294 -3.24 -15.64 11.78
CA PHE A 294 -2.55 -14.79 12.78
C PHE A 294 -3.57 -14.04 13.65
N LEU A 295 -4.42 -14.79 14.37
CA LEU A 295 -5.51 -14.26 15.20
C LEU A 295 -5.02 -13.80 16.59
N THR A 296 -3.96 -13.00 16.63
CA THR A 296 -3.44 -12.35 17.87
C THR A 296 -3.90 -10.91 18.04
N THR A 297 -4.83 -10.42 17.20
CA THR A 297 -5.44 -9.07 17.34
C THR A 297 -6.42 -8.95 18.50
N LYS A 298 -6.61 -10.01 19.31
CA LYS A 298 -7.52 -10.04 20.47
C LYS A 298 -7.27 -8.95 21.53
N ALA A 299 -6.17 -8.22 21.46
CA ALA A 299 -5.76 -7.22 22.45
C ALA A 299 -6.10 -5.75 22.09
N ILE A 300 -6.64 -5.46 20.91
CA ILE A 300 -6.76 -4.07 20.46
C ILE A 300 -8.12 -3.48 20.88
N ASP A 301 -8.11 -2.48 21.76
CA ASP A 301 -9.30 -1.67 22.08
C ASP A 301 -9.32 -0.41 21.22
N PHE A 302 -10.11 -0.44 20.13
CA PHE A 302 -10.32 0.72 19.26
C PHE A 302 -10.99 1.90 19.97
N GLY A 303 -11.60 1.68 21.14
CA GLY A 303 -12.11 2.75 22.01
C GLY A 303 -11.03 3.74 22.43
N ASN A 304 -9.78 3.29 22.57
CA ASN A 304 -8.67 4.13 22.98
C ASN A 304 -8.14 5.04 21.84
N MET A 305 -8.68 4.91 20.62
CA MET A 305 -8.29 5.71 19.46
C MET A 305 -9.33 6.82 19.23
N VAL A 306 -9.18 7.92 19.97
CA VAL A 306 -10.20 8.98 20.08
C VAL A 306 -10.54 9.65 18.73
N LEU A 307 -9.58 9.68 17.80
CA LEU A 307 -9.76 10.28 16.47
C LEU A 307 -10.16 9.27 15.39
N LEU A 308 -10.22 7.97 15.68
CA LEU A 308 -10.53 6.95 14.69
C LEU A 308 -11.99 7.10 14.25
N ARG A 309 -12.20 7.32 12.94
CA ARG A 309 -13.53 7.49 12.32
C ARG A 309 -13.90 6.34 11.39
N LEU A 310 -12.92 5.78 10.68
CA LEU A 310 -13.11 4.69 9.73
C LEU A 310 -12.25 3.50 10.09
N LEU A 311 -12.88 2.33 10.22
CA LEU A 311 -12.21 1.05 10.41
C LEU A 311 -12.57 0.09 9.28
N VAL A 312 -11.55 -0.41 8.57
CA VAL A 312 -11.68 -1.41 7.52
C VAL A 312 -10.94 -2.67 7.94
N ILE A 313 -11.67 -3.79 7.97
CA ILE A 313 -11.13 -5.10 8.35
C ILE A 313 -11.34 -6.06 7.19
N GLU A 314 -10.25 -6.54 6.61
CA GLU A 314 -10.26 -7.58 5.59
C GLU A 314 -9.69 -8.88 6.17
N LEU A 315 -10.45 -9.97 6.06
CA LEU A 315 -10.05 -11.31 6.51
C LEU A 315 -9.95 -12.20 5.28
N ARG A 316 -8.81 -12.88 5.09
CA ARG A 316 -8.57 -13.78 3.97
C ARG A 316 -8.40 -15.21 4.47
N ILE A 317 -9.32 -16.07 4.06
CA ILE A 317 -9.49 -17.44 4.53
C ILE A 317 -9.28 -18.44 3.42
N GLY A 318 -8.73 -19.61 3.75
CA GLY A 318 -8.66 -20.75 2.83
C GLY A 318 -7.75 -20.51 1.64
N LEU A 319 -6.54 -20.00 1.90
CA LEU A 319 -5.45 -20.00 0.92
C LEU A 319 -4.69 -21.34 0.90
N ASP A 320 -4.84 -22.16 1.95
CA ASP A 320 -4.26 -23.51 2.06
C ASP A 320 -5.37 -24.57 1.88
N TYR A 321 -5.10 -25.58 1.04
CA TYR A 321 -6.07 -26.55 0.50
C TYR A 321 -6.49 -27.65 1.49
N ARG A 322 -6.07 -27.57 2.77
CA ARG A 322 -5.97 -28.74 3.65
C ARG A 322 -7.05 -28.88 4.73
N THR A 323 -7.95 -27.93 4.95
CA THR A 323 -8.88 -28.00 6.11
C THR A 323 -10.30 -27.53 5.82
N GLU A 324 -11.23 -27.93 6.70
CA GLU A 324 -12.64 -27.53 6.73
C GLU A 324 -12.78 -26.00 6.81
N ILE A 325 -12.93 -25.37 5.64
CA ILE A 325 -13.01 -23.91 5.51
C ILE A 325 -14.20 -23.30 6.27
N THR A 326 -15.23 -24.11 6.58
CA THR A 326 -16.41 -23.71 7.34
C THR A 326 -16.08 -23.31 8.78
N MET A 327 -15.24 -24.08 9.48
CA MET A 327 -14.81 -23.75 10.84
C MET A 327 -13.92 -22.49 10.86
N ALA A 328 -13.08 -22.34 9.83
CA ALA A 328 -12.27 -21.15 9.62
C ALA A 328 -13.13 -19.88 9.46
N ILE A 329 -14.19 -19.94 8.66
CA ILE A 329 -15.16 -18.84 8.51
C ILE A 329 -15.78 -18.46 9.87
N THR A 330 -16.29 -19.44 10.63
CA THR A 330 -16.85 -19.22 11.98
C THR A 330 -15.83 -18.51 12.90
N ASN A 331 -14.60 -19.02 12.96
CA ASN A 331 -13.54 -18.47 13.82
C ASN A 331 -13.13 -17.05 13.44
N ALA A 332 -13.09 -16.75 12.14
CA ALA A 332 -12.78 -15.42 11.64
C ALA A 332 -13.88 -14.41 12.00
N MET A 333 -15.15 -14.80 11.87
CA MET A 333 -16.28 -13.96 12.30
C MET A 333 -16.25 -13.73 13.80
N ASN A 334 -16.02 -14.77 14.61
CA ASN A 334 -15.88 -14.61 16.06
C ASN A 334 -14.73 -13.67 16.41
N THR A 335 -13.60 -13.77 15.73
CA THR A 335 -12.45 -12.89 15.97
C THR A 335 -12.74 -11.46 15.59
N LEU A 336 -13.40 -11.23 14.45
CA LEU A 336 -13.85 -9.90 14.03
C LEU A 336 -14.71 -9.24 15.12
N ILE A 337 -15.74 -9.95 15.58
CA ILE A 337 -16.66 -9.43 16.60
C ILE A 337 -15.93 -9.16 17.90
N ASN A 338 -15.04 -10.07 18.32
CA ASN A 338 -14.22 -9.84 19.50
C ASN A 338 -13.34 -8.60 19.37
N CYS A 339 -12.76 -8.32 18.19
CA CYS A 339 -11.97 -7.10 17.96
C CYS A 339 -12.82 -5.83 18.07
N LEU A 340 -14.04 -5.83 17.55
CA LEU A 340 -14.93 -4.66 17.61
C LEU A 340 -15.39 -4.34 19.04
N TYR A 341 -15.60 -5.36 19.86
CA TYR A 341 -16.11 -5.20 21.22
C TYR A 341 -15.04 -5.26 22.31
N ASN A 342 -13.76 -5.37 21.95
CA ASN A 342 -12.70 -5.50 22.93
C ASN A 342 -12.54 -4.22 23.79
N GLY A 343 -12.23 -4.41 25.08
CA GLY A 343 -12.05 -3.36 26.08
C GLY A 343 -13.34 -2.59 26.44
N THR A 344 -13.23 -1.64 27.36
CA THR A 344 -14.40 -0.94 27.94
C THR A 344 -14.58 0.49 27.42
N THR A 345 -13.60 1.05 26.71
CA THR A 345 -13.64 2.45 26.26
C THR A 345 -14.60 2.63 25.08
N LYS A 346 -15.44 3.67 25.10
CA LYS A 346 -16.30 4.00 23.95
C LYS A 346 -15.48 4.65 22.84
N SER A 347 -15.64 4.17 21.61
CA SER A 347 -14.92 4.75 20.46
C SER A 347 -15.72 5.87 19.79
N ALA A 348 -15.02 6.65 18.96
CA ALA A 348 -15.60 7.68 18.11
C ALA A 348 -15.73 7.23 16.63
N LEU A 349 -15.82 5.92 16.40
CA LEU A 349 -16.01 5.34 15.06
C LEU A 349 -17.34 5.80 14.46
N LEU A 350 -17.29 6.20 13.18
CA LEU A 350 -18.46 6.53 12.37
C LEU A 350 -18.78 5.41 11.39
N GLU A 351 -17.74 4.77 10.84
CA GLU A 351 -17.86 3.80 9.77
C GLU A 351 -17.03 2.54 10.03
N ILE A 352 -17.66 1.40 9.81
CA ILE A 352 -17.00 0.09 9.84
C ILE A 352 -17.26 -0.62 8.52
N LYS A 353 -16.20 -1.08 7.87
CA LYS A 353 -16.28 -1.96 6.71
C LYS A 353 -15.56 -3.25 7.00
N VAL A 354 -16.28 -4.36 6.89
CA VAL A 354 -15.73 -5.70 7.03
C VAL A 354 -15.78 -6.38 5.67
N THR A 355 -14.69 -7.04 5.30
CA THR A 355 -14.62 -7.89 4.11
C THR A 355 -14.08 -9.25 4.49
N LEU A 356 -14.86 -10.29 4.25
CA LEU A 356 -14.47 -11.68 4.38
C LEU A 356 -14.20 -12.25 2.98
N ASN A 357 -12.94 -12.52 2.66
CA ASN A 357 -12.55 -13.18 1.43
C ASN A 357 -12.30 -14.66 1.71
N VAL A 358 -13.13 -15.52 1.15
CA VAL A 358 -13.02 -16.97 1.26
C VAL A 358 -12.46 -17.50 -0.05
N GLY A 359 -11.26 -18.09 0.00
CA GLY A 359 -10.48 -18.50 -1.17
C GLY A 359 -11.09 -19.67 -1.92
N TYR A 360 -11.34 -20.79 -1.24
CA TYR A 360 -11.79 -22.03 -1.89
C TYR A 360 -12.87 -22.74 -1.10
N VAL A 361 -14.12 -22.63 -1.53
CA VAL A 361 -15.18 -23.47 -0.98
C VAL A 361 -15.70 -24.41 -2.06
N LEU A 362 -15.73 -25.70 -1.74
CA LEU A 362 -16.29 -26.72 -2.63
C LEU A 362 -17.80 -26.55 -2.69
N TYR A 363 -18.34 -26.28 -3.87
CA TYR A 363 -19.78 -26.17 -4.04
C TYR A 363 -20.43 -27.55 -3.90
N LYS A 364 -21.26 -27.73 -2.86
CA LYS A 364 -22.04 -28.96 -2.59
C LYS A 364 -23.56 -28.73 -2.62
N GLY A 365 -24.01 -27.69 -3.32
CA GLY A 365 -25.42 -27.28 -3.30
C GLY A 365 -25.74 -26.32 -2.14
N THR A 366 -27.00 -26.31 -1.71
CA THR A 366 -27.55 -25.39 -0.69
C THR A 366 -26.89 -25.54 0.69
N ASN A 367 -26.35 -26.73 0.99
CA ASN A 367 -25.88 -27.11 2.33
C ASN A 367 -24.40 -26.79 2.58
N MET A 368 -23.77 -26.08 1.66
CA MET A 368 -22.32 -25.84 1.63
C MET A 368 -21.80 -25.04 2.83
N LEU A 369 -22.64 -24.19 3.44
CA LEU A 369 -22.29 -23.38 4.61
C LEU A 369 -23.14 -23.74 5.84
N ASP A 370 -23.88 -24.85 5.83
CA ASP A 370 -24.66 -25.29 7.01
C ASP A 370 -23.80 -25.45 8.28
N PRO A 371 -22.53 -25.90 8.21
CA PRO A 371 -21.67 -25.98 9.39
C PRO A 371 -21.12 -24.61 9.86
N VAL A 372 -21.36 -23.54 9.12
CA VAL A 372 -20.89 -22.19 9.48
C VAL A 372 -21.86 -21.57 10.47
N ASP A 373 -21.35 -21.21 11.64
CA ASP A 373 -22.13 -20.45 12.62
C ASP A 373 -21.97 -18.95 12.35
N PHE A 374 -23.03 -18.35 11.80
CA PHE A 374 -23.12 -16.91 11.57
C PHE A 374 -23.66 -16.11 12.78
N GLY A 375 -24.02 -16.78 13.89
CA GLY A 375 -24.71 -16.16 15.03
C GLY A 375 -23.97 -14.98 15.65
N SER A 376 -22.63 -14.98 15.61
CA SER A 376 -21.83 -13.85 16.10
C SER A 376 -22.06 -12.55 15.31
N LEU A 377 -22.50 -12.64 14.04
CA LEU A 377 -22.82 -11.48 13.22
C LEU A 377 -24.02 -10.69 13.74
N GLN A 378 -24.87 -11.25 14.62
CA GLN A 378 -25.91 -10.48 15.32
C GLN A 378 -25.33 -9.26 16.04
N ARG A 379 -24.07 -9.35 16.48
CA ARG A 379 -23.35 -8.24 17.12
C ARG A 379 -22.88 -7.17 16.13
N LEU A 380 -23.06 -7.33 14.82
CA LEU A 380 -22.87 -6.28 13.81
C LEU A 380 -24.11 -5.41 13.57
N ARG A 381 -25.25 -5.71 14.22
CA ARG A 381 -26.39 -4.79 14.16
C ARG A 381 -25.97 -3.40 14.67
N VAL A 382 -26.52 -2.37 14.04
CA VAL A 382 -26.19 -0.96 14.35
C VAL A 382 -26.46 -0.64 15.82
N ASP A 383 -27.59 -1.10 16.37
CA ASP A 383 -27.98 -0.89 17.76
C ASP A 383 -27.03 -1.59 18.75
N SER A 384 -26.67 -2.85 18.49
CA SER A 384 -25.69 -3.59 19.27
C SER A 384 -24.33 -2.90 19.27
N LEU A 385 -23.80 -2.53 18.08
CA LEU A 385 -22.49 -1.88 17.98
C LEU A 385 -22.49 -0.50 18.63
N ARG A 386 -23.60 0.24 18.60
CA ARG A 386 -23.71 1.56 19.26
C ARG A 386 -23.53 1.52 20.77
N GLN A 387 -23.69 0.37 21.42
CA GLN A 387 -23.36 0.23 22.84
C GLN A 387 -21.87 0.50 23.11
N LYS A 388 -20.99 0.03 22.21
CA LYS A 388 -19.53 0.21 22.27
C LYS A 388 -19.04 1.40 21.41
N HIS A 389 -19.71 1.70 20.31
CA HIS A 389 -19.34 2.72 19.33
C HIS A 389 -20.53 3.66 19.05
N PRO A 390 -20.83 4.59 19.96
CA PRO A 390 -22.09 5.35 19.93
C PRO A 390 -22.32 6.18 18.67
N LEU A 391 -21.25 6.57 17.97
CA LEU A 391 -21.30 7.47 16.82
C LEU A 391 -21.43 6.75 15.48
N ILE A 392 -21.59 5.42 15.44
CA ILE A 392 -21.71 4.68 14.18
C ILE A 392 -22.90 5.17 13.35
N GLN A 393 -22.58 5.49 12.09
CA GLN A 393 -23.52 5.92 11.06
C GLN A 393 -23.67 4.86 9.97
N SER A 394 -22.60 4.12 9.64
CA SER A 394 -22.61 3.14 8.55
C SER A 394 -21.79 1.91 8.90
N ILE A 395 -22.37 0.74 8.62
CA ILE A 395 -21.69 -0.55 8.72
C ILE A 395 -21.88 -1.29 7.41
N GLN A 396 -20.79 -1.81 6.85
CA GLN A 396 -20.80 -2.62 5.65
C GLN A 396 -20.16 -3.97 5.93
N PHE A 397 -20.82 -5.04 5.49
CA PHE A 397 -20.30 -6.39 5.53
C PHE A 397 -20.23 -6.95 4.10
N HIS A 398 -19.03 -7.29 3.66
CA HIS A 398 -18.77 -7.86 2.35
C HIS A 398 -18.29 -9.30 2.53
N MET A 399 -18.84 -10.24 1.76
CA MET A 399 -18.35 -11.62 1.70
C MET A 399 -18.06 -11.98 0.24
N ASN A 400 -16.78 -12.21 -0.06
CA ASN A 400 -16.33 -12.68 -1.37
C ASN A 400 -16.00 -14.16 -1.26
N ILE A 401 -16.57 -14.98 -2.15
CA ILE A 401 -16.43 -16.44 -2.10
C ILE A 401 -15.85 -16.94 -3.43
N GLY A 402 -14.69 -17.59 -3.36
CA GLY A 402 -14.15 -18.38 -4.46
C GLY A 402 -14.80 -19.76 -4.49
N LEU A 403 -15.46 -20.07 -5.61
CA LEU A 403 -16.15 -21.34 -5.80
C LEU A 403 -15.26 -22.31 -6.60
N MET A 404 -14.95 -23.45 -5.98
CA MET A 404 -14.37 -24.60 -6.69
C MET A 404 -15.48 -25.47 -7.28
N THR A 405 -15.44 -25.68 -8.59
CA THR A 405 -16.42 -26.52 -9.30
C THR A 405 -15.99 -27.98 -9.27
N HIS A 406 -16.88 -28.85 -8.77
CA HIS A 406 -16.79 -30.28 -9.02
C HIS A 406 -17.53 -30.57 -10.34
N ASN A 407 -16.87 -30.34 -11.48
CA ASN A 407 -17.40 -30.49 -12.85
C ASN A 407 -18.58 -29.56 -13.23
N SER A 408 -18.38 -28.78 -14.31
CA SER A 408 -19.39 -28.09 -15.14
C SER A 408 -20.66 -27.57 -14.43
N ALA A 409 -20.61 -26.38 -13.82
CA ALA A 409 -21.81 -25.68 -13.37
C ALA A 409 -22.10 -24.43 -14.23
N HIS A 410 -23.36 -24.04 -14.43
CA HIS A 410 -23.82 -22.86 -15.21
C HIS A 410 -23.84 -21.55 -14.39
N PRO A 411 -23.84 -20.34 -14.99
CA PRO A 411 -23.86 -19.05 -14.29
C PRO A 411 -24.98 -18.88 -13.25
N GLU A 412 -26.12 -19.54 -13.45
CA GLU A 412 -27.27 -19.56 -12.53
C GLU A 412 -26.90 -20.04 -11.11
N VAL A 413 -25.88 -20.88 -10.99
CA VAL A 413 -25.37 -21.38 -9.70
C VAL A 413 -24.64 -20.29 -8.90
N GLN A 414 -24.08 -19.25 -9.54
CA GLN A 414 -23.41 -18.16 -8.80
C GLN A 414 -24.43 -17.25 -8.12
N SER A 415 -25.48 -16.86 -8.85
CA SER A 415 -26.55 -15.99 -8.33
C SER A 415 -27.30 -16.67 -7.19
N SER A 416 -27.57 -17.98 -7.28
CA SER A 416 -28.23 -18.73 -6.21
C SER A 416 -27.36 -18.84 -4.96
N VAL A 417 -26.04 -19.05 -5.10
CA VAL A 417 -25.11 -19.04 -3.94
C VAL A 417 -25.11 -17.68 -3.26
N GLU A 418 -24.98 -16.59 -4.02
CA GLU A 418 -24.98 -15.24 -3.43
C GLU A 418 -26.28 -14.96 -2.65
N GLU A 419 -27.43 -15.39 -3.17
CA GLU A 419 -28.72 -15.23 -2.52
C GLU A 419 -28.87 -16.08 -1.25
N ILE A 420 -28.49 -17.37 -1.31
CA ILE A 420 -28.51 -18.28 -0.16
C ILE A 420 -27.63 -17.73 0.97
N VAL A 421 -26.39 -17.36 0.65
CA VAL A 421 -25.45 -16.84 1.64
C VAL A 421 -25.92 -15.50 2.20
N ARG A 422 -26.44 -14.60 1.34
CA ARG A 422 -27.01 -13.33 1.79
C ARG A 422 -28.18 -13.55 2.74
N LYS A 423 -29.05 -14.54 2.46
CA LYS A 423 -30.16 -14.91 3.34
C LYS A 423 -29.64 -15.43 4.68
N LEU A 424 -28.70 -16.37 4.69
CA LEU A 424 -28.11 -16.92 5.93
C LEU A 424 -27.50 -15.81 6.81
N ILE A 425 -26.74 -14.88 6.22
CA ILE A 425 -26.17 -13.73 6.96
C ILE A 425 -27.29 -12.82 7.47
N THR A 426 -28.29 -12.52 6.64
CA THR A 426 -29.39 -11.63 7.02
C THR A 426 -30.19 -12.22 8.18
N ASP A 427 -30.52 -13.51 8.12
CA ASP A 427 -31.26 -14.25 9.15
C ASP A 427 -30.45 -14.31 10.46
N ALA A 428 -29.12 -14.48 10.39
CA ALA A 428 -28.26 -14.46 11.57
C ALA A 428 -28.16 -13.09 12.24
N ILE A 429 -28.30 -12.00 11.48
CA ILE A 429 -28.24 -10.63 12.00
C ILE A 429 -29.63 -10.18 12.50
N ALA A 430 -30.69 -10.55 11.81
CA ALA A 430 -32.04 -10.07 12.05
C ALA A 430 -32.76 -10.88 13.13
N PHE A 431 -32.92 -10.29 14.32
CA PHE A 431 -33.89 -10.78 15.31
C PHE A 431 -35.20 -9.99 15.19
N PRO A 432 -36.38 -10.64 15.17
CA PRO A 432 -37.66 -9.95 15.13
C PRO A 432 -37.88 -9.07 16.36
N PRO A 433 -38.50 -7.87 16.23
CA PRO A 433 -38.92 -7.24 14.98
C PRO A 433 -37.75 -6.63 14.18
N ILE A 434 -37.77 -6.86 12.86
CA ILE A 434 -36.68 -6.47 11.95
C ILE A 434 -36.85 -5.00 11.57
N ASN A 435 -36.05 -4.11 12.17
CA ASN A 435 -35.88 -2.77 11.63
C ASN A 435 -34.72 -2.77 10.61
N GLN A 436 -35.05 -2.70 9.32
CA GLN A 436 -34.07 -2.74 8.23
C GLN A 436 -33.02 -1.63 8.32
N SER A 437 -33.33 -0.48 8.94
CA SER A 437 -32.36 0.61 9.11
C SER A 437 -31.23 0.29 10.10
N LEU A 438 -31.39 -0.78 10.90
CA LEU A 438 -30.41 -1.23 11.90
C LEU A 438 -29.50 -2.36 11.36
N LEU A 439 -29.77 -2.84 10.14
CA LEU A 439 -28.96 -3.87 9.51
C LEU A 439 -27.74 -3.23 8.82
N PRO A 440 -26.57 -3.89 8.85
CA PRO A 440 -25.45 -3.48 8.03
C PRO A 440 -25.80 -3.64 6.54
N LYS A 441 -25.14 -2.88 5.67
CA LYS A 441 -25.21 -3.11 4.22
C LYS A 441 -24.44 -4.39 3.90
N ILE A 442 -25.17 -5.44 3.50
CA ILE A 442 -24.60 -6.76 3.19
C ILE A 442 -24.38 -6.86 1.68
N HIS A 443 -23.15 -7.18 1.29
CA HIS A 443 -22.75 -7.47 -0.08
C HIS A 443 -22.13 -8.85 -0.13
N VAL A 444 -22.63 -9.72 -1.02
CA VAL A 444 -22.07 -11.05 -1.26
C VAL A 444 -21.70 -11.14 -2.72
N CYS A 445 -20.50 -11.62 -3.01
CA CYS A 445 -20.01 -11.85 -4.37
C CYS A 445 -19.40 -13.25 -4.46
N ALA A 446 -19.91 -14.07 -5.37
CA ALA A 446 -19.36 -15.38 -5.66
C ALA A 446 -18.61 -15.34 -7.00
N LYS A 447 -17.34 -15.74 -6.99
CA LYS A 447 -16.52 -15.80 -8.20
C LYS A 447 -16.05 -17.22 -8.45
N ARG A 448 -16.14 -17.65 -9.70
CA ARG A 448 -15.41 -18.83 -10.17
C ARG A 448 -13.97 -18.47 -10.42
N GLN A 449 -13.08 -19.36 -10.04
CA GLN A 449 -11.74 -19.37 -10.60
C GLN A 449 -11.71 -20.23 -11.86
N HIS A 450 -11.01 -19.72 -12.88
CA HIS A 450 -10.69 -20.40 -14.12
C HIS A 450 -9.40 -21.19 -13.97
#